data_AF-A0A9D2YL99-F1
#
_entry.id   AF-A0A9D2YL99-F1
#
_cell.length_a   1.000
_cell.length_b   1.000
_cell.length_c   1.000
_cell.angle_alpha   90.00
_cell.angle_beta   90.00
_cell.angle_gamma   90.00
#
_symmetry.space_group_name_H-M   'P 1'
#
loop_
_entity.id
_entity.type
_entity.pdbx_description
1 polymer ?
#
loop_
_entity_poly.entity_id
_entity_poly.type
_entity_poly.pdbx_seq_one_letter_code
_entity_poly.pdbx_strand_id
1 'polypeptide(L)'
;MLDRFYIWTQKGFILEHNLGKSKRIISCSRHPSTAPTVTIYEKHGVTLTLGCEQESDSGLLATLTASNSSDSDISSFTLQAAVPKSVQLHMKAPSRDSLPARGAAELTQTVVLSNPNKVNLKMRIRISYTSQGSAVQDTVQVDSLPGL
;
A
#
# COMPACT_ATOMS: atom_id res chain seq x y z
N MET A 1 -12.48 -8.45 18.97
CA MET A 1 -11.16 -7.93 19.38
C MET A 1 -10.17 -8.27 18.25
N LEU A 2 -9.96 -7.33 17.32
CA LEU A 2 -9.12 -7.51 16.13
C LEU A 2 -8.01 -6.46 16.20
N ASP A 3 -6.86 -6.80 16.77
CA ASP A 3 -5.67 -5.93 16.70
C ASP A 3 -4.41 -6.79 16.57
N ARG A 4 -4.01 -7.04 15.32
CA ARG A 4 -2.60 -7.28 14.99
C ARG A 4 -2.14 -6.16 14.08
N PHE A 5 -1.55 -5.13 14.69
CA PHE A 5 -0.78 -4.11 13.98
C PHE A 5 0.59 -4.70 13.65
N TYR A 6 0.91 -4.89 12.38
CA TYR A 6 2.27 -5.21 11.97
C TYR A 6 3.00 -3.89 11.69
N ILE A 7 3.81 -3.44 12.65
CA ILE A 7 4.80 -2.38 12.47
C ILE A 7 6.14 -3.10 12.25
N TRP A 8 6.85 -2.79 11.17
CA TRP A 8 8.23 -3.25 10.99
C TRP A 8 9.17 -2.04 11.05
N THR A 9 10.13 -2.06 11.96
CA THR A 9 11.27 -1.13 12.03
C THR A 9 12.40 -1.68 11.17
N GLN A 10 12.98 -0.85 10.31
CA GLN A 10 14.05 -1.25 9.40
C GLN A 10 15.32 -1.73 10.13
N LYS A 11 15.83 -2.90 9.73
CA LYS A 11 17.28 -3.14 9.66
C LYS A 11 17.62 -4.26 8.67
N GLY A 12 18.25 -3.85 7.57
CA GLY A 12 19.27 -4.63 6.87
C GLY A 12 18.81 -5.46 5.66
N PHE A 13 19.15 -4.99 4.46
CA PHE A 13 19.44 -5.88 3.33
C PHE A 13 20.47 -5.21 2.40
N ILE A 14 21.67 -5.79 2.28
CA ILE A 14 22.66 -5.50 1.23
C ILE A 14 22.96 -6.82 0.48
N LEU A 15 22.69 -6.76 -0.83
CA LEU A 15 23.27 -7.39 -2.03
C LEU A 15 23.96 -8.77 -1.97
N GLU A 16 23.60 -9.67 -2.91
CA GLU A 16 24.50 -10.10 -4.00
C GLU A 16 23.84 -11.07 -5.01
N HIS A 17 24.44 -11.12 -6.20
CA HIS A 17 23.98 -11.58 -7.51
C HIS A 17 23.65 -13.08 -7.68
N ASN A 18 22.88 -13.40 -8.74
CA ASN A 18 23.16 -14.57 -9.58
C ASN A 18 22.78 -14.32 -11.05
N LEU A 19 23.76 -14.51 -11.93
CA LEU A 19 23.68 -14.37 -13.39
C LEU A 19 23.37 -15.74 -14.00
N GLY A 20 22.25 -15.87 -14.73
CA GLY A 20 21.89 -17.12 -15.41
C GLY A 20 21.00 -16.85 -16.62
N LYS A 21 21.60 -16.87 -17.81
CA LYS A 21 20.96 -16.68 -19.13
C LYS A 21 19.88 -17.74 -19.39
N SER A 22 18.72 -17.35 -19.95
CA SER A 22 18.06 -18.12 -21.00
C SER A 22 17.00 -17.31 -21.76
N LYS A 23 17.15 -17.23 -23.09
CA LYS A 23 16.19 -16.63 -24.03
C LYS A 23 14.97 -17.54 -24.17
N ARG A 24 13.76 -16.99 -24.00
CA ARG A 24 12.61 -17.27 -24.86
C ARG A 24 11.57 -16.15 -24.74
N ILE A 25 11.05 -15.82 -25.91
CA ILE A 25 10.13 -14.74 -26.30
C ILE A 25 8.75 -14.98 -25.69
N ILE A 26 8.08 -13.94 -25.18
CA ILE A 26 6.65 -13.62 -25.39
C ILE A 26 6.50 -12.12 -25.08
N SER A 27 6.00 -11.38 -26.08
CA SER A 27 5.48 -10.04 -25.89
C SER A 27 4.35 -10.09 -24.86
N CYS A 28 4.51 -9.39 -23.75
CA CYS A 28 3.39 -8.63 -23.23
C CYS A 28 3.91 -7.20 -23.12
N SER A 29 3.46 -6.34 -24.02
CA SER A 29 3.21 -4.97 -23.62
C SER A 29 2.44 -5.06 -22.30
N ARG A 30 3.12 -4.82 -21.17
CA ARG A 30 2.47 -4.21 -20.02
C ARG A 30 1.99 -2.85 -20.51
N HIS A 31 0.90 -2.89 -21.27
CA HIS A 31 -0.14 -1.91 -21.13
C HIS A 31 -0.31 -1.80 -19.61
N PRO A 32 -0.15 -0.62 -18.99
CA PRO A 32 -0.62 -0.50 -17.63
C PRO A 32 -2.10 -0.84 -17.73
N SER A 33 -2.47 -2.09 -17.44
CA SER A 33 -3.83 -2.41 -17.08
C SER A 33 -4.04 -1.50 -15.90
N THR A 34 -4.79 -0.42 -16.14
CA THR A 34 -5.15 0.55 -15.12
C THR A 34 -6.00 -0.23 -14.13
N ALA A 35 -5.34 -0.97 -13.23
CA ALA A 35 -5.99 -1.70 -12.17
C ALA A 35 -6.88 -0.67 -11.49
N PRO A 36 -8.17 -0.97 -11.31
CA PRO A 36 -9.11 0.01 -10.78
C PRO A 36 -8.56 0.49 -9.43
N THR A 37 -8.26 1.79 -9.36
CA THR A 37 -7.81 2.45 -8.14
C THR A 37 -8.98 3.22 -7.57
N VAL A 38 -9.11 3.20 -6.25
CA VAL A 38 -10.13 3.96 -5.52
C VAL A 38 -9.46 4.86 -4.50
N THR A 39 -9.90 6.11 -4.41
CA THR A 39 -9.47 7.02 -3.35
C THR A 39 -10.13 6.59 -2.05
N ILE A 40 -9.33 6.23 -1.06
CA ILE A 40 -9.79 5.76 0.25
C ILE A 40 -9.58 6.81 1.33
N TYR A 41 -8.76 7.83 1.11
CA TYR A 41 -8.58 8.92 2.05
C TYR A 41 -8.16 10.19 1.30
N GLU A 42 -8.79 11.31 1.62
CA GLU A 42 -8.45 12.62 1.08
C GLU A 42 -8.72 13.69 2.15
N LYS A 43 -7.66 14.23 2.74
CA LYS A 43 -7.76 15.22 3.83
C LYS A 43 -6.45 15.98 3.98
N HIS A 44 -6.51 17.27 4.28
CA HIS A 44 -5.32 18.12 4.50
C HIS A 44 -4.31 18.08 3.33
N GLY A 45 -4.79 17.92 2.09
CA GLY A 45 -3.93 17.81 0.91
C GLY A 45 -3.22 16.45 0.76
N VAL A 46 -3.45 15.49 1.67
CA VAL A 46 -3.00 14.11 1.51
C VAL A 46 -4.10 13.30 0.84
N THR A 47 -3.76 12.64 -0.26
CA THR A 47 -4.63 11.67 -0.93
C THR A 47 -3.99 10.29 -0.83
N LEU A 48 -4.78 9.28 -0.49
CA LEU A 48 -4.39 7.87 -0.49
C LEU A 48 -5.33 7.10 -1.41
N THR A 49 -4.76 6.44 -2.42
CA THR A 49 -5.46 5.55 -3.32
C THR A 49 -5.08 4.11 -3.05
N LEU A 50 -6.01 3.21 -3.35
CA LEU A 50 -5.87 1.77 -3.21
C LEU A 50 -6.18 1.13 -4.55
N GLY A 51 -5.19 0.45 -5.13
CA GLY A 51 -5.37 -0.49 -6.24
C GLY A 51 -5.30 -1.92 -5.72
N CYS A 52 -6.01 -2.83 -6.36
CA CYS A 52 -5.96 -4.25 -6.03
C CYS A 52 -5.88 -5.09 -7.31
N GLU A 53 -5.04 -6.11 -7.27
CA GLU A 53 -4.81 -7.05 -8.37
C GLU A 53 -4.86 -8.49 -7.82
N GLN A 54 -5.51 -9.39 -8.55
CA GLN A 54 -5.52 -10.81 -8.21
C GLN A 54 -4.23 -11.46 -8.73
N GLU A 55 -3.40 -11.99 -7.83
CA GLU A 55 -2.17 -12.72 -8.15
C GLU A 55 -2.42 -14.23 -8.31
N SER A 56 -3.41 -14.76 -7.59
CA SER A 56 -3.82 -16.17 -7.66
C SER A 56 -5.25 -16.36 -7.12
N ASP A 57 -5.78 -17.58 -7.18
CA ASP A 57 -7.13 -17.93 -6.68
C ASP A 57 -7.45 -17.47 -5.25
N SER A 58 -6.42 -17.30 -4.42
CA SER A 58 -6.54 -16.81 -3.04
C SER A 58 -5.59 -15.66 -2.70
N GLY A 59 -4.69 -15.28 -3.61
CA GLY A 59 -3.69 -14.25 -3.39
C GLY A 59 -4.07 -12.94 -4.07
N LEU A 60 -3.99 -11.86 -3.30
CA LEU A 60 -4.33 -10.51 -3.74
C LEU A 60 -3.16 -9.58 -3.43
N LEU A 61 -2.84 -8.73 -4.39
CA LEU A 61 -1.84 -7.68 -4.26
C LEU A 61 -2.56 -6.34 -4.19
N ALA A 62 -2.51 -5.70 -3.02
CA ALA A 62 -3.01 -4.36 -2.81
C ALA A 62 -1.86 -3.35 -2.86
N THR A 63 -2.02 -2.30 -3.64
CA THR A 63 -1.04 -1.21 -3.78
C THR A 63 -1.66 0.06 -3.23
N LEU A 64 -1.07 0.59 -2.16
CA LEU A 64 -1.44 1.87 -1.58
C LEU A 64 -0.51 2.95 -2.13
N THR A 65 -1.08 4.01 -2.70
CA THR A 65 -0.32 5.14 -3.22
C THR A 65 -0.76 6.42 -2.51
N ALA A 66 0.15 7.09 -1.82
CA ALA A 66 -0.11 8.36 -1.15
C ALA A 66 0.60 9.52 -1.86
N SER A 67 -0.10 10.64 -2.01
CA SER A 67 0.41 11.88 -2.58
C SER A 67 0.08 13.07 -1.68
N ASN A 68 0.82 14.16 -1.85
CA ASN A 68 0.67 15.38 -1.06
C ASN A 68 0.53 16.58 -1.99
N SER A 69 -0.67 17.15 -2.11
CA SER A 69 -0.95 18.35 -2.89
C SER A 69 -0.78 19.65 -2.10
N SER A 70 -0.47 19.59 -0.80
CA SER A 70 -0.26 20.78 0.03
C SER A 70 1.06 21.49 -0.27
N ASP A 71 1.20 22.72 0.23
CA ASP A 71 2.41 23.55 0.08
C ASP A 71 3.55 23.18 1.05
N SER A 72 3.35 22.20 1.94
CA SER A 72 4.32 21.81 2.96
C SER A 72 4.66 20.34 2.88
N ASP A 73 5.90 20.00 3.21
CA ASP A 73 6.33 18.61 3.29
C ASP A 73 5.65 17.90 4.47
N ILE A 74 5.41 16.60 4.27
CA ILE A 74 4.88 15.69 5.25
C ILE A 74 5.98 14.69 5.60
N SER A 75 6.13 14.40 6.89
CA SER A 75 7.16 13.50 7.40
C SER A 75 6.58 12.43 8.30
N SER A 76 7.37 11.40 8.62
CA SER A 76 6.95 10.30 9.50
C SER A 76 5.65 9.63 9.05
N PHE A 77 5.46 9.54 7.73
CA PHE A 77 4.30 8.93 7.12
C PHE A 77 4.36 7.42 7.30
N THR A 78 3.33 6.88 7.95
CA THR A 78 3.20 5.45 8.23
C THR A 78 1.80 4.98 7.88
N LEU A 79 1.75 3.79 7.28
CA LEU A 79 0.51 3.10 6.95
C LEU A 79 0.47 1.81 7.75
N GLN A 80 -0.62 1.60 8.46
CA GLN A 80 -0.92 0.34 9.12
C GLN A 80 -2.21 -0.20 8.53
N ALA A 81 -2.30 -1.52 8.42
CA ALA A 81 -3.49 -2.16 7.91
C ALA A 81 -3.91 -3.33 8.80
N ALA A 82 -5.22 -3.49 8.96
CA ALA A 82 -5.84 -4.63 9.62
C ALA A 82 -6.91 -5.23 8.70
N VAL A 83 -7.01 -6.56 8.71
CA VAL A 83 -7.97 -7.35 7.93
C VAL A 83 -8.68 -8.36 8.84
N PRO A 84 -9.79 -8.98 8.39
CA PRO A 84 -10.42 -10.08 9.11
C PRO A 84 -9.44 -11.19 9.46
N LYS A 85 -9.68 -11.88 10.58
CA LYS A 85 -8.80 -12.94 11.10
C LYS A 85 -8.60 -14.12 10.13
N SER A 86 -9.56 -14.36 9.24
CA SER A 86 -9.51 -15.41 8.20
C SER A 86 -8.61 -15.07 7.02
N VAL A 87 -8.09 -13.83 6.97
CA VAL A 87 -7.23 -13.31 5.90
C VAL A 87 -5.84 -13.07 6.48
N GLN A 88 -4.83 -13.46 5.74
CA GLN A 88 -3.44 -13.14 6.10
C GLN A 88 -3.02 -11.86 5.38
N LEU A 89 -2.32 -10.98 6.10
CA LEU A 89 -1.84 -9.71 5.57
C LEU A 89 -0.34 -9.59 5.82
N HIS A 90 0.37 -9.17 4.78
CA HIS A 90 1.81 -8.89 4.83
C HIS A 90 2.11 -7.58 4.08
N MET A 91 2.44 -6.53 4.84
CA MET A 91 2.90 -5.26 4.25
C MET A 91 4.38 -5.36 3.90
N LYS A 92 4.74 -4.94 2.69
CA LYS A 92 6.14 -4.78 2.28
C LYS A 92 6.74 -3.51 2.88
N ALA A 93 8.01 -3.23 2.64
CA ALA A 93 8.57 -1.94 3.01
C ALA A 93 7.90 -0.84 2.16
N PRO A 94 7.57 0.33 2.74
CA PRO A 94 7.16 1.48 1.96
C PRO A 94 8.32 1.97 1.09
N SER A 95 8.00 2.64 -0.02
CA SER A 95 9.03 3.28 -0.86
C SER A 95 9.74 4.43 -0.15
N ARG A 96 9.05 5.11 0.78
CA ARG A 96 9.59 6.15 1.67
C ARG A 96 8.64 6.45 2.82
N ASP A 97 9.06 7.30 3.75
CA ASP A 97 8.30 7.73 4.94
C ASP A 97 7.97 9.23 4.97
N SER A 98 8.12 9.94 3.84
CA SER A 98 7.81 11.37 3.71
C SER A 98 6.97 11.64 2.47
N LEU A 99 6.25 12.77 2.40
CA LEU A 99 5.62 13.27 1.18
C LEU A 99 6.03 14.72 0.90
N PRO A 100 6.82 15.01 -0.15
CA PRO A 100 7.18 16.37 -0.46
C PRO A 100 5.95 17.13 -0.96
N ALA A 101 5.96 18.44 -0.76
CA ALA A 101 4.90 19.34 -1.18
C ALA A 101 4.60 19.25 -2.69
N ARG A 102 3.40 19.72 -3.07
CA ARG A 102 2.96 19.94 -4.46
C ARG A 102 3.05 18.72 -5.38
N GLY A 103 2.94 17.52 -4.83
CA GLY A 103 2.91 16.27 -5.58
C GLY A 103 4.26 15.90 -6.20
N ALA A 104 5.37 16.42 -5.67
CA ALA A 104 6.70 16.16 -6.25
C ALA A 104 7.11 14.68 -6.19
N ALA A 105 6.53 13.88 -5.28
CA ALA A 105 6.72 12.42 -5.25
C ALA A 105 5.55 11.70 -4.55
N GLU A 106 5.37 10.42 -4.88
CA GLU A 106 4.32 9.56 -4.34
C GLU A 106 4.88 8.37 -3.55
N LEU A 107 4.20 8.03 -2.45
CA LEU A 107 4.60 6.95 -1.55
C LEU A 107 3.85 5.73 -1.97
N THR A 108 4.56 4.65 -2.22
CA THR A 108 3.95 3.38 -2.62
C THR A 108 4.20 2.35 -1.54
N GLN A 109 3.15 1.64 -1.18
CA GLN A 109 3.15 0.65 -0.12
C GLN A 109 2.39 -0.58 -0.62
N THR A 110 3.13 -1.64 -0.90
CA THR A 110 2.54 -2.91 -1.34
C THR A 110 2.09 -3.74 -0.14
N VAL A 111 0.92 -4.35 -0.26
CA VAL A 111 0.30 -5.21 0.75
C VAL A 111 -0.11 -6.51 0.06
N VAL A 112 0.44 -7.62 0.53
CA VAL A 112 0.07 -8.96 0.05
C VAL A 112 -1.00 -9.52 0.99
N LEU A 113 -2.12 -9.94 0.42
CA LEU A 113 -3.25 -10.50 1.12
C LEU A 113 -3.47 -11.95 0.66
N SER A 114 -3.74 -12.84 1.61
CA SER A 114 -4.16 -14.23 1.32
C SER A 114 -5.55 -14.48 1.89
N ASN A 115 -6.51 -14.71 1.00
CA ASN A 115 -7.93 -14.97 1.29
C ASN A 115 -8.34 -16.38 0.80
N PRO A 116 -7.82 -17.47 1.41
CA PRO A 116 -8.14 -18.84 0.98
C PRO A 116 -9.61 -19.21 1.17
N ASN A 117 -10.30 -18.55 2.10
CA ASN A 117 -11.71 -18.80 2.40
C ASN A 117 -12.67 -17.96 1.54
N LYS A 118 -12.15 -17.14 0.61
CA LYS A 118 -12.92 -16.23 -0.25
C LYS A 118 -13.97 -15.43 0.52
N VAL A 119 -13.62 -15.00 1.74
CA VAL A 119 -14.53 -14.17 2.56
C VAL A 119 -14.67 -12.79 1.96
N ASN A 120 -15.75 -12.09 2.30
CA ASN A 120 -15.87 -10.66 2.00
C ASN A 120 -14.70 -9.91 2.68
N LEU A 121 -13.83 -9.34 1.84
CA LEU A 121 -12.57 -8.77 2.27
C LEU A 121 -12.75 -7.30 2.62
N LYS A 122 -12.55 -7.00 3.90
CA LYS A 122 -12.55 -5.63 4.44
C LYS A 122 -11.18 -5.28 4.96
N MET A 123 -10.81 -4.01 4.88
CA MET A 123 -9.50 -3.53 5.33
C MET A 123 -9.68 -2.26 6.14
N ARG A 124 -9.01 -2.17 7.29
CA ARG A 124 -8.93 -0.96 8.10
C ARG A 124 -7.52 -0.41 8.00
N ILE A 125 -7.39 0.80 7.47
CA ILE A 125 -6.10 1.45 7.26
C ILE A 125 -5.97 2.59 8.26
N ARG A 126 -4.89 2.61 9.03
CA ARG A 126 -4.51 3.73 9.88
C ARG A 126 -3.37 4.47 9.22
N ILE A 127 -3.61 5.75 8.96
CA ILE A 127 -2.66 6.69 8.41
C ILE A 127 -2.13 7.51 9.59
N SER A 128 -0.81 7.71 9.66
CA SER A 128 -0.21 8.64 10.63
C SER A 128 0.95 9.38 9.98
N TYR A 129 1.01 10.69 10.19
CA TYR A 129 2.04 11.55 9.63
C TYR A 129 2.18 12.86 10.41
N THR A 130 3.25 13.60 10.16
CA THR A 130 3.48 14.94 10.70
C THR A 130 3.42 15.96 9.57
N SER A 131 2.56 16.96 9.71
CA SER A 131 2.44 18.09 8.77
C SER A 131 2.61 19.39 9.54
N GLN A 132 3.53 20.26 9.09
CA GLN A 132 3.81 21.57 9.72
C GLN A 132 4.02 21.48 11.24
N GLY A 133 4.70 20.42 11.70
CA GLY A 133 4.98 20.18 13.13
C GLY A 133 3.84 19.56 13.93
N SER A 134 2.67 19.34 13.33
CA SER A 134 1.52 18.71 13.98
C SER A 134 1.38 17.25 13.55
N ALA A 135 1.23 16.35 14.53
CA ALA A 135 0.95 14.95 14.26
C ALA A 135 -0.53 14.76 13.90
N VAL A 136 -0.79 14.08 12.79
CA VAL A 136 -2.11 13.71 12.30
C VAL A 136 -2.21 12.18 12.30
N GLN A 137 -3.36 11.69 12.72
CA GLN A 137 -3.67 10.28 12.69
C GLN A 137 -5.14 10.09 12.36
N ASP A 138 -5.40 9.33 11.31
CA ASP A 138 -6.74 9.02 10.85
C ASP A 138 -6.85 7.52 10.57
N THR A 139 -8.06 6.98 10.64
CA THR A 139 -8.35 5.58 10.33
C THR A 139 -9.51 5.53 9.36
N VAL A 140 -9.33 4.80 8.27
CA VAL A 140 -10.37 4.55 7.28
C VAL A 140 -10.68 3.06 7.17
N GLN A 141 -11.95 2.75 7.00
CA GLN A 141 -12.43 1.42 6.68
C GLN A 141 -12.75 1.34 5.19
N VAL A 142 -12.24 0.31 4.54
CA VAL A 142 -12.52 -0.07 3.17
C VAL A 142 -13.36 -1.34 3.22
N ASP A 143 -14.64 -1.22 2.93
CA ASP A 143 -15.60 -2.34 2.99
C ASP A 143 -15.59 -3.23 1.74
N SER A 144 -15.11 -2.70 0.61
CA SER A 144 -15.00 -3.43 -0.65
C SER A 144 -13.71 -3.01 -1.36
N LEU A 145 -12.85 -3.97 -1.67
CA LEU A 145 -11.65 -3.72 -2.47
C LEU A 145 -12.00 -3.66 -3.96
N PRO A 146 -11.37 -2.75 -4.73
CA PRO A 146 -11.66 -2.63 -6.16
C PRO A 146 -11.20 -3.87 -6.93
N GLY A 147 -11.98 -4.33 -7.92
CA GLY A 147 -11.60 -5.45 -8.78
C GLY A 147 -11.74 -6.85 -8.18
N LEU A 148 -12.45 -6.98 -7.05
CA LEU A 148 -12.71 -8.23 -6.32
C LEU A 148 -14.18 -8.65 -6.41
#